data_AF-A0A365NYJ1-F1
#
_entry.id   AF-A0A365NYJ1-F1
#
_cell.length_a   1.000
_cell.length_b   1.000
_cell.length_c   1.000
_cell.angle_alpha   90.00
_cell.angle_beta   90.00
_cell.angle_gamma   90.00
#
_symmetry.space_group_name_H-M   'P 1'
#
loop_
_entity.id
_entity.type
_entity.pdbx_description
1 polymer ?
#
loop_
_entity_poly.entity_id
_entity_poly.type
_entity_poly.pdbx_seq_one_letter_code
_entity_poly.pdbx_strand_id
1 'polypeptide(L)'
;KLLFSTLQKLQIPTIIFINKIDRAGVNLERLYMDIKTNLSQDVLFMQTVVDGSVYPVCSQTYIKEEYKEFVCNHDDDILERYLADSEISPADYWNTIIALVAKAKVYPVLHGSAMFNIGINELLDAISSFILPPASVSNRLSAYLYKIEHDPKGHKRSFLKIIDGSLRLRDVVRINDSEKFIKIKNLKTIYQGREINVDEVGANDIAIVEDIEDFRIGDYLGAKPCLIQGLSHQHPALKSSVRPNKPEERSKVISALNTLWIEDPSLSFSIN
;
A
#
# COMPACT_ATOMS: atom_id res chain seq x y z
N LYS A 1 14.59 6.78 -4.46
CA LYS A 1 14.39 7.08 -5.90
C LYS A 1 13.56 6.00 -6.60
N LEU A 2 14.05 4.75 -6.75
CA LEU A 2 13.32 3.70 -7.48
C LEU A 2 11.90 3.48 -6.94
N LEU A 3 11.75 3.21 -5.64
CA LEU A 3 10.43 3.00 -5.02
C LEU A 3 9.48 4.17 -5.29
N PHE A 4 9.92 5.40 -5.01
CA PHE A 4 9.11 6.60 -5.23
C PHE A 4 8.73 6.76 -6.70
N SER A 5 9.66 6.58 -7.64
CA SER A 5 9.34 6.64 -9.07
C SER A 5 8.33 5.58 -9.51
N THR A 6 8.32 4.41 -8.86
CA THR A 6 7.31 3.37 -9.10
C THR A 6 5.95 3.82 -8.55
N LEU A 7 5.90 4.37 -7.33
CA LEU A 7 4.66 4.92 -6.75
C LEU A 7 4.05 5.99 -7.66
N GLN A 8 4.87 6.90 -8.21
CA GLN A 8 4.43 7.93 -9.15
C GLN A 8 3.88 7.33 -10.46
N LYS A 9 4.61 6.39 -11.07
CA LYS A 9 4.19 5.72 -12.32
C LYS A 9 2.88 4.96 -12.15
N LEU A 10 2.68 4.37 -10.98
CA LEU A 10 1.47 3.62 -10.62
C LEU A 10 0.36 4.52 -10.04
N GLN A 11 0.60 5.83 -9.95
CA GLN A 11 -0.32 6.83 -9.38
C GLN A 11 -0.84 6.46 -7.99
N ILE A 12 0.03 5.90 -7.14
CA ILE A 12 -0.33 5.50 -5.78
C ILE A 12 -0.25 6.72 -4.85
N PRO A 13 -1.36 7.13 -4.20
CA PRO A 13 -1.34 8.19 -3.20
C PRO A 13 -0.31 7.90 -2.11
N THR A 14 0.53 8.88 -1.81
CA THR A 14 1.72 8.66 -0.96
C THR A 14 1.89 9.80 0.02
N ILE A 15 2.06 9.43 1.30
CA ILE A 15 2.51 10.33 2.37
C ILE A 15 3.98 10.04 2.64
N ILE A 16 4.78 11.10 2.83
CA ILE A 16 6.19 11.00 3.22
C ILE A 16 6.30 11.29 4.71
N PHE A 17 6.92 10.40 5.47
CA PHE A 17 7.16 10.59 6.90
C PHE A 17 8.66 10.67 7.19
N ILE A 18 9.11 11.82 7.66
CA ILE A 18 10.47 12.06 8.14
C ILE A 18 10.55 11.63 9.59
N ASN A 19 11.02 10.40 9.81
CA ASN A 19 11.22 9.83 11.14
C ASN A 19 12.58 10.25 11.74
N LYS A 20 12.69 10.12 13.07
CA LYS A 20 13.92 10.33 13.88
C LYS A 20 14.35 11.80 13.98
N ILE A 21 13.40 12.72 14.07
CA ILE A 21 13.68 14.16 14.29
C ILE A 21 14.34 14.45 15.65
N ASP A 22 14.31 13.50 16.58
CA ASP A 22 14.94 13.56 17.90
C ASP A 22 16.48 13.45 17.87
N ARG A 23 17.06 13.02 16.75
CA ARG A 23 18.50 12.78 16.68
C ARG A 23 19.28 14.10 16.61
N ALA A 24 20.31 14.21 17.43
CA ALA A 24 21.29 15.28 17.31
C ALA A 24 21.93 15.29 15.91
N GLY A 25 22.04 16.48 15.32
CA GLY A 25 22.62 16.68 13.98
C GLY A 25 21.65 16.51 12.82
N VAL A 26 20.34 16.37 13.06
CA VAL A 26 19.33 16.44 12.00
C VAL A 26 19.32 17.84 11.40
N ASN A 27 19.57 17.92 10.08
CA ASN A 27 19.45 19.16 9.30
C ASN A 27 18.25 19.02 8.37
N LEU A 28 17.12 19.59 8.78
CA LEU A 28 15.86 19.51 8.04
C LEU A 28 15.92 20.28 6.73
N GLU A 29 16.55 21.46 6.70
CA GLU A 29 16.66 22.27 5.48
C GLU A 29 17.33 21.50 4.33
N ARG A 30 18.46 20.85 4.62
CA ARG A 30 19.16 20.01 3.65
C ARG A 30 18.30 18.82 3.23
N LEU A 31 17.61 18.18 4.18
CA LEU A 31 16.72 17.06 3.88
C LEU A 31 15.55 17.49 2.98
N TYR A 32 15.00 18.69 3.17
CA TYR A 32 13.95 19.23 2.33
C TYR A 32 14.43 19.47 0.90
N MET A 33 15.64 20.00 0.74
CA MET A 33 16.28 20.12 -0.58
C MET A 33 16.49 18.75 -1.23
N ASP A 34 16.94 17.76 -0.45
CA ASP A 34 17.15 16.40 -0.94
C ASP A 34 15.83 15.75 -1.36
N ILE A 35 14.74 15.94 -0.60
CA ILE A 35 13.40 15.45 -0.96
C ILE A 35 12.94 16.10 -2.26
N LYS A 36 13.03 17.44 -2.37
CA LYS A 36 12.62 18.17 -3.56
C LYS A 36 13.40 17.76 -4.81
N THR A 37 14.71 17.55 -4.66
CA THR A 37 15.61 17.20 -5.76
C THR A 37 15.48 15.73 -6.18
N ASN A 38 15.27 14.82 -5.22
CA ASN A 38 15.39 13.38 -5.46
C ASN A 38 14.04 12.65 -5.54
N LEU A 39 12.97 13.24 -4.99
CA LEU A 39 11.62 12.66 -4.96
C LEU A 39 10.67 13.47 -5.83
N SER A 40 10.24 14.66 -5.39
CA SER A 40 9.36 15.55 -6.16
C SER A 40 9.41 16.99 -5.67
N GLN A 41 9.21 17.96 -6.56
CA GLN A 41 8.97 19.35 -6.19
C GLN A 41 7.57 19.56 -5.59
N ASP A 42 6.63 18.66 -5.90
CA ASP A 42 5.22 18.76 -5.52
C ASP A 42 4.96 18.21 -4.11
N VAL A 43 5.79 18.63 -3.16
CA VAL A 43 5.73 18.22 -1.76
C VAL A 43 5.15 19.33 -0.90
N LEU A 44 4.27 18.97 0.04
CA LEU A 44 3.63 19.91 0.96
C LEU A 44 4.00 19.54 2.40
N PHE A 45 4.79 20.38 3.06
CA PHE A 45 5.17 20.15 4.45
C PHE A 45 4.00 20.49 5.36
N MET A 46 3.43 19.47 6.00
CA MET A 46 2.23 19.64 6.83
C MET A 46 2.55 20.25 8.19
N GLN A 47 3.81 20.12 8.62
CA GLN A 47 4.27 20.45 9.97
C GLN A 47 5.65 21.12 9.92
N THR A 48 5.91 21.99 10.88
CA THR A 48 7.26 22.45 11.23
C THR A 48 7.76 21.74 12.49
N VAL A 49 9.08 21.68 12.67
CA VAL A 49 9.72 21.09 13.84
C VAL A 49 10.41 22.19 14.65
N VAL A 50 10.08 22.29 15.94
CA VAL A 50 10.73 23.21 16.89
C VAL A 50 11.05 22.44 18.15
N ASP A 51 12.31 22.45 18.56
CA ASP A 51 12.83 21.76 19.76
C ASP A 51 12.40 20.28 19.85
N GLY A 52 12.44 19.58 18.71
CA GLY A 52 12.07 18.16 18.61
C GLY A 52 10.57 17.88 18.65
N SER A 53 9.72 18.91 18.75
CA SER A 53 8.26 18.82 18.68
C SER A 53 7.74 19.26 17.32
N VAL A 54 6.56 18.77 16.92
CA VAL A 54 5.92 19.10 15.63
C VAL A 54 4.75 20.06 15.83
N TYR A 55 4.58 21.00 14.90
CA TYR A 55 3.49 21.97 14.90
C TYR A 55 2.86 22.05 13.51
N PRO A 56 1.52 21.97 13.38
CA PRO A 56 0.87 22.00 12.10
C PRO A 56 1.02 23.37 11.43
N VAL A 57 1.36 23.36 10.15
CA VAL A 57 1.40 24.57 9.29
C VAL A 57 0.44 24.45 8.09
N CYS A 58 -0.13 23.26 7.89
CA CYS A 58 -1.20 22.99 6.93
C CYS A 58 -2.17 21.97 7.56
N SER A 59 -3.41 22.38 7.77
CA SER A 59 -4.50 21.58 8.33
C SER A 59 -5.84 22.03 7.74
N GLN A 60 -6.90 21.26 7.99
CA GLN A 60 -8.25 21.58 7.52
C GLN A 60 -8.73 22.98 7.95
N THR A 61 -8.25 23.50 9.08
CA THR A 61 -8.66 24.80 9.63
C THR A 61 -7.65 25.92 9.39
N TYR A 62 -6.44 25.60 8.93
CA TYR A 62 -5.38 26.57 8.74
C TYR A 62 -4.42 26.14 7.63
N ILE A 63 -4.28 26.99 6.61
CA ILE A 63 -3.33 26.78 5.51
C ILE A 63 -2.40 27.99 5.47
N LYS A 64 -1.09 27.77 5.66
CA LYS A 64 -0.08 28.83 5.52
C LYS A 64 -0.10 29.40 4.09
N GLU A 65 0.12 30.71 3.96
CA GLU A 65 -0.03 31.44 2.69
C GLU A 65 0.78 30.82 1.53
N GLU A 66 2.03 30.42 1.79
CA GLU A 66 2.89 29.75 0.80
C GLU A 66 2.28 28.45 0.22
N TYR A 67 1.43 27.76 0.98
CA TYR A 67 0.74 26.56 0.52
C TYR A 67 -0.57 26.88 -0.20
N LYS A 68 -1.18 28.05 0.04
CA LYS A 68 -2.32 28.50 -0.78
C LYS A 68 -1.85 28.74 -2.21
N GLU A 69 -0.77 29.49 -2.38
CA GLU A 69 -0.14 29.72 -3.69
C GLU A 69 0.24 28.40 -4.37
N PHE A 70 0.81 27.46 -3.62
CA PHE A 70 1.14 26.13 -4.13
C PHE A 70 -0.11 25.40 -4.67
N VAL A 71 -1.23 25.43 -3.95
CA VAL A 71 -2.48 24.79 -4.40
C VAL A 71 -3.05 25.50 -5.63
N CYS A 72 -3.02 26.84 -5.68
CA CYS A 72 -3.42 27.59 -6.88
C CYS A 72 -2.63 27.16 -8.13
N ASN A 73 -1.34 26.85 -7.99
CA ASN A 73 -0.52 26.38 -9.12
C ASN A 73 -0.88 24.97 -9.61
N HIS A 74 -1.71 24.22 -8.87
CA HIS A 74 -2.06 22.83 -9.18
C HIS A 74 -3.54 22.61 -9.51
N ASP A 75 -4.39 23.62 -9.29
CA ASP A 75 -5.83 23.55 -9.46
C ASP A 75 -6.37 24.87 -10.03
N ASP A 76 -6.86 24.80 -11.27
CA ASP A 76 -7.30 25.96 -12.04
C ASP A 76 -8.52 26.65 -11.39
N ASP A 77 -9.44 25.88 -10.78
CA ASP A 77 -10.64 26.43 -10.14
C ASP A 77 -10.27 27.26 -8.90
N ILE A 78 -9.31 26.78 -8.09
CA ILE A 78 -8.77 27.53 -6.95
C ILE A 78 -8.00 28.78 -7.43
N LEU A 79 -7.21 28.66 -8.51
CA LEU A 79 -6.48 29.79 -9.09
C LEU A 79 -7.42 30.89 -9.56
N GLU A 80 -8.47 30.56 -10.30
CA GLU A 80 -9.46 31.51 -10.79
C GLU A 80 -10.14 32.26 -9.65
N ARG A 81 -10.59 31.55 -8.61
CA ARG A 81 -11.18 32.16 -7.40
C ARG A 81 -10.20 33.07 -6.68
N TYR A 82 -8.92 32.69 -6.61
CA TYR A 82 -7.88 33.47 -5.95
C TYR A 82 -7.59 34.77 -6.71
N LEU A 83 -7.47 34.71 -8.04
CA LEU A 83 -7.27 35.89 -8.90
C LEU A 83 -8.47 36.84 -8.90
N ALA A 84 -9.67 36.32 -8.67
CA ALA A 84 -10.90 37.10 -8.56
C ALA A 84 -11.12 37.71 -7.16
N ASP A 85 -10.13 37.63 -6.24
CA ASP A 85 -10.24 38.05 -4.83
C ASP A 85 -11.49 37.47 -4.13
N SER A 86 -11.93 36.28 -4.53
CA SER A 86 -13.06 35.59 -3.92
C SER A 86 -12.65 34.97 -2.59
N GLU A 87 -13.58 34.89 -1.63
CA GLU A 87 -13.32 34.22 -0.36
C GLU A 87 -13.12 32.70 -0.58
N ILE A 88 -11.93 32.20 -0.24
CA ILE A 88 -11.59 30.77 -0.28
C ILE A 88 -11.32 30.31 1.15
N SER A 89 -12.14 29.37 1.61
CA SER A 89 -12.01 28.85 2.97
C SER A 89 -10.80 27.91 3.09
N PRO A 90 -10.20 27.74 4.28
CA PRO A 90 -9.19 26.71 4.51
C PRO A 90 -9.66 25.30 4.12
N ALA A 91 -10.96 25.03 4.25
CA ALA A 91 -11.56 23.76 3.87
C ALA A 91 -11.56 23.53 2.34
N ASP A 92 -11.76 24.58 1.53
CA ASP A 92 -11.67 24.50 0.06
C ASP A 92 -10.26 24.08 -0.39
N TYR A 93 -9.24 24.73 0.17
CA TYR A 93 -7.85 24.35 -0.06
C TYR A 93 -7.56 22.93 0.41
N TRP A 94 -8.03 22.56 1.60
CA TRP A 94 -7.82 21.22 2.15
C TRP A 94 -8.44 20.12 1.28
N ASN A 95 -9.67 20.30 0.81
CA ASN A 95 -10.34 19.37 -0.09
C ASN A 95 -9.61 19.25 -1.43
N THR A 96 -9.06 20.37 -1.94
CA THR A 96 -8.24 20.39 -3.14
C THR A 96 -6.96 19.59 -2.93
N ILE A 97 -6.27 19.76 -1.79
CA ILE A 97 -5.09 18.97 -1.43
C ILE A 97 -5.45 17.48 -1.39
N ILE A 98 -6.55 17.08 -0.74
CA ILE A 98 -7.00 15.67 -0.73
C ILE A 98 -7.14 15.14 -2.17
N ALA A 99 -7.79 15.89 -3.06
CA ALA A 99 -7.98 15.49 -4.45
C ALA A 99 -6.64 15.37 -5.22
N LEU A 100 -5.67 16.26 -4.95
CA LEU A 100 -4.35 16.22 -5.56
C LEU A 100 -3.53 15.02 -5.04
N VAL A 101 -3.61 14.71 -3.75
CA VAL A 101 -2.94 13.53 -3.15
C VAL A 101 -3.54 12.23 -3.68
N ALA A 102 -4.86 12.15 -3.80
CA ALA A 102 -5.56 10.99 -4.38
C ALA A 102 -5.15 10.71 -5.84
N LYS A 103 -4.75 11.75 -6.59
CA LYS A 103 -4.23 11.65 -7.95
C LYS A 103 -2.70 11.47 -8.01
N ALA A 104 -2.05 11.31 -6.86
CA ALA A 104 -0.60 11.27 -6.70
C ALA A 104 0.13 12.46 -7.37
N LYS A 105 -0.49 13.65 -7.37
CA LYS A 105 0.12 14.89 -7.88
C LYS A 105 0.85 15.67 -6.80
N VAL A 106 0.38 15.58 -5.55
CA VAL A 106 0.97 16.25 -4.39
C VAL A 106 1.27 15.21 -3.32
N TYR A 107 2.36 15.40 -2.58
CA TYR A 107 2.82 14.47 -1.55
C TYR A 107 2.94 15.16 -0.18
N PRO A 108 2.05 14.86 0.78
CA PRO A 108 2.12 15.41 2.12
C PRO A 108 3.38 14.91 2.83
N VAL A 109 4.12 15.81 3.46
CA VAL A 109 5.31 15.49 4.25
C VAL A 109 5.03 15.78 5.72
N LEU A 110 5.14 14.74 6.54
CA LEU A 110 5.03 14.81 7.99
C LEU A 110 6.37 14.49 8.66
N HIS A 111 6.48 14.88 9.92
CA HIS A 111 7.67 14.71 10.73
C HIS A 111 7.33 13.97 12.01
N GLY A 112 8.30 13.27 12.58
CA GLY A 112 8.11 12.71 13.91
C GLY A 112 9.27 11.87 14.43
N SER A 113 9.06 11.35 15.62
CA SER A 113 9.88 10.32 16.22
C SER A 113 8.99 9.20 16.71
N ALA A 114 9.01 8.08 15.99
CA ALA A 114 8.27 6.89 16.40
C ALA A 114 8.73 6.36 17.77
N MET A 115 10.00 6.55 18.12
CA MET A 115 10.54 6.11 19.41
C MET A 115 9.96 6.91 20.58
N PHE A 116 9.75 8.21 20.39
CA PHE A 116 9.22 9.11 21.43
C PHE A 116 7.74 9.44 21.25
N ASN A 117 7.06 8.75 20.32
CA ASN A 117 5.65 8.97 19.98
C ASN A 117 5.31 10.42 19.57
N ILE A 118 6.25 11.10 18.90
CA ILE A 118 6.09 12.48 18.40
C ILE A 118 5.64 12.41 16.94
N GLY A 119 4.58 13.15 16.57
CA GLY A 119 4.08 13.22 15.20
C GLY A 119 3.29 11.99 14.72
N ILE A 120 3.04 11.03 15.60
CA ILE A 120 2.37 9.76 15.25
C ILE A 120 0.86 9.93 15.10
N ASN A 121 0.23 10.72 15.97
CA ASN A 121 -1.21 11.00 15.84
C ASN A 121 -1.49 11.75 14.53
N GLU A 122 -0.66 12.74 14.21
CA GLU A 122 -0.77 13.51 12.98
C GLU A 122 -0.51 12.65 11.74
N LEU A 123 0.38 11.66 11.82
CA LEU A 123 0.56 10.67 10.77
C LEU A 123 -0.70 9.80 10.58
N LEU A 124 -1.33 9.35 11.66
CA LEU A 124 -2.58 8.56 11.59
C LEU A 124 -3.75 9.39 11.05
N ASP A 125 -3.85 10.66 11.45
CA ASP A 125 -4.84 11.62 10.95
C ASP A 125 -4.62 11.89 9.46
N ALA A 126 -3.37 12.06 9.03
CA ALA A 126 -3.02 12.23 7.63
C ALA A 126 -3.34 10.99 6.79
N ILE A 127 -3.07 9.77 7.29
CA ILE A 127 -3.46 8.52 6.61
C ILE A 127 -4.97 8.49 6.43
N SER A 128 -5.72 8.79 7.48
CA SER A 128 -7.20 8.78 7.44
C SER A 128 -7.78 9.85 6.52
N SER A 129 -7.10 10.98 6.36
CA SER A 129 -7.54 12.11 5.53
C SER A 129 -7.17 11.94 4.06
N PHE A 130 -5.99 11.39 3.76
CA PHE A 130 -5.42 11.38 2.41
C PHE A 130 -5.40 10.01 1.73
N ILE A 131 -5.35 8.91 2.49
CA ILE A 131 -5.28 7.55 1.95
C ILE A 131 -6.65 6.91 2.08
N LEU A 132 -7.55 7.29 1.18
CA LEU A 132 -8.91 6.79 1.16
C LEU A 132 -8.99 5.44 0.42
N PRO A 133 -9.76 4.46 0.95
CA PRO A 133 -10.00 3.23 0.23
C PRO A 133 -10.77 3.51 -1.06
N PRO A 134 -10.53 2.72 -2.13
CA PRO A 134 -11.30 2.86 -3.35
C PRO A 134 -12.79 2.57 -3.07
N ALA A 135 -13.65 3.33 -3.73
CA ALA A 135 -15.08 3.08 -3.69
C ALA A 135 -15.39 1.71 -4.32
N SER A 136 -16.29 0.97 -3.69
CA SER A 136 -16.87 -0.24 -4.29
C SER A 136 -17.57 0.14 -5.59
N VAL A 137 -17.26 -0.58 -6.68
CA VAL A 137 -17.80 -0.33 -8.02
C VAL A 137 -18.96 -1.30 -8.30
N SER A 138 -18.96 -2.46 -7.65
CA SER A 138 -19.83 -3.60 -7.91
C SER A 138 -20.00 -4.46 -6.65
N ASN A 139 -21.24 -4.81 -6.29
CA ASN A 139 -21.48 -5.74 -5.18
C ASN A 139 -21.12 -7.22 -5.48
N ARG A 140 -20.42 -7.50 -6.60
CA ARG A 140 -19.91 -8.83 -6.94
C ARG A 140 -18.51 -9.03 -6.39
N LEU A 141 -18.26 -10.22 -5.84
CA LEU A 141 -16.94 -10.60 -5.35
C LEU A 141 -15.88 -10.40 -6.43
N SER A 142 -14.83 -9.65 -6.08
CA SER A 142 -13.58 -9.53 -6.80
C SER A 142 -12.45 -9.60 -5.78
N ALA A 143 -11.75 -10.72 -5.69
CA ALA A 143 -10.66 -10.91 -4.73
C ALA A 143 -9.36 -11.31 -5.42
N TYR A 144 -8.24 -10.70 -5.03
CA TYR A 144 -6.94 -10.94 -5.65
C TYR A 144 -5.97 -11.61 -4.66
N LEU A 145 -5.36 -12.72 -5.07
CA LEU A 145 -4.39 -13.46 -4.29
C LEU A 145 -3.00 -12.85 -4.47
N TYR A 146 -2.53 -12.15 -3.44
CA TYR A 146 -1.27 -11.40 -3.50
C TYR A 146 -0.14 -12.03 -2.70
N LYS A 147 -0.44 -12.98 -1.81
CA LYS A 147 0.54 -13.59 -0.92
C LYS A 147 0.14 -15.02 -0.54
N ILE A 148 1.12 -15.91 -0.51
CA ILE A 148 1.01 -17.27 0.01
C ILE A 148 2.10 -17.43 1.08
N GLU A 149 1.76 -18.07 2.19
CA GLU A 149 2.71 -18.51 3.21
C GLU A 149 2.38 -19.95 3.61
N HIS A 150 3.38 -20.72 4.01
CA HIS A 150 3.16 -21.96 4.73
C HIS A 150 3.30 -21.74 6.23
N ASP A 151 2.42 -22.33 7.02
CA ASP A 151 2.56 -22.35 8.47
C ASP A 151 3.70 -23.30 8.91
N PRO A 152 4.11 -23.31 10.19
CA PRO A 152 5.15 -24.23 10.67
C PRO A 152 4.83 -25.73 10.51
N LYS A 153 3.57 -26.10 10.24
CA LYS A 153 3.13 -27.47 9.96
C LYS A 153 3.10 -27.77 8.45
N GLY A 154 3.40 -26.78 7.61
CA GLY A 154 3.38 -26.89 6.15
C GLY A 154 2.02 -26.64 5.52
N HIS A 155 1.01 -26.18 6.27
CA HIS A 155 -0.29 -25.85 5.71
C HIS A 155 -0.21 -24.53 4.95
N LYS A 156 -0.76 -24.54 3.74
CA LYS A 156 -0.74 -23.39 2.85
C LYS A 156 -1.82 -22.38 3.25
N ARG A 157 -1.39 -21.16 3.53
CA ARG A 157 -2.23 -20.00 3.84
C ARG A 157 -2.17 -19.01 2.68
N SER A 158 -3.32 -18.69 2.13
CA SER A 158 -3.46 -17.81 0.98
C SER A 158 -4.16 -16.53 1.38
N PHE A 159 -3.50 -15.40 1.14
CA PHE A 159 -3.97 -14.07 1.47
C PHE A 159 -4.56 -13.42 0.22
N LEU A 160 -5.83 -13.06 0.33
CA LEU A 160 -6.58 -12.39 -0.72
C LEU A 160 -6.94 -10.98 -0.27
N LYS A 161 -6.73 -10.00 -1.13
CA LYS A 161 -7.30 -8.67 -0.99
C LYS A 161 -8.70 -8.70 -1.61
N ILE A 162 -9.74 -8.44 -0.82
CA ILE A 162 -11.09 -8.25 -1.36
C ILE A 162 -11.12 -6.84 -1.94
N ILE A 163 -11.18 -6.76 -3.27
CA ILE A 163 -11.29 -5.48 -3.99
C ILE A 163 -12.74 -5.01 -3.98
N ASP A 164 -13.67 -5.95 -4.19
CA ASP A 164 -15.09 -5.64 -4.24
C ASP A 164 -15.98 -6.80 -3.79
N GLY A 165 -17.23 -6.49 -3.43
CA GLY A 165 -18.19 -7.44 -2.89
C GLY A 165 -17.77 -8.04 -1.54
N SER A 166 -18.06 -9.31 -1.33
CA SER A 166 -17.76 -10.03 -0.08
C SER A 166 -17.45 -11.50 -0.36
N LEU A 167 -16.55 -12.09 0.43
CA LEU A 167 -16.28 -13.54 0.44
C LEU A 167 -16.85 -14.15 1.72
N ARG A 168 -17.70 -15.18 1.62
CA ARG A 168 -18.33 -15.83 2.77
C ARG A 168 -17.91 -17.29 2.92
N LEU A 169 -17.98 -17.80 4.14
CA LEU A 169 -17.84 -19.23 4.40
C LEU A 169 -18.89 -20.02 3.62
N ARG A 170 -18.45 -21.16 3.09
CA ARG A 170 -19.22 -22.12 2.27
C ARG A 170 -19.56 -21.63 0.86
N ASP A 171 -19.16 -20.40 0.48
CA ASP A 171 -19.31 -19.94 -0.90
C ASP A 171 -18.62 -20.89 -1.87
N VAL A 172 -19.23 -21.06 -3.03
CA VAL A 172 -18.65 -21.77 -4.18
C VAL A 172 -18.27 -20.71 -5.20
N VAL A 173 -16.98 -20.39 -5.26
CA VAL A 173 -16.44 -19.30 -6.06
C VAL A 173 -15.56 -19.82 -7.17
N ARG A 174 -15.66 -19.16 -8.33
CA ARG A 174 -14.85 -19.48 -9.51
C ARG A 174 -13.45 -18.92 -9.33
N ILE A 175 -12.44 -19.71 -9.70
CA ILE A 175 -11.05 -19.25 -9.78
C ILE A 175 -10.80 -18.70 -11.18
N ASN A 176 -10.31 -17.47 -11.24
CA ASN A 176 -10.05 -16.75 -12.48
C ASN A 176 -11.29 -16.75 -13.39
N ASP A 177 -11.06 -16.66 -14.71
CA ASP A 177 -12.07 -16.90 -15.75
C ASP A 177 -12.14 -18.38 -16.17
N SER A 178 -11.74 -19.31 -15.28
CA SER A 178 -11.70 -20.75 -15.57
C SER A 178 -12.99 -21.48 -15.18
N GLU A 179 -13.18 -22.72 -15.66
CA GLU A 179 -14.28 -23.60 -15.22
C GLU A 179 -14.07 -24.22 -13.82
N LYS A 180 -12.98 -23.85 -13.12
CA LYS A 180 -12.70 -24.38 -11.79
C LYS A 180 -13.42 -23.59 -10.70
N PHE A 181 -14.10 -24.32 -9.82
CA PHE A 181 -14.76 -23.77 -8.64
C PHE A 181 -14.14 -24.35 -7.36
N ILE A 182 -14.05 -23.51 -6.34
CA ILE A 182 -13.64 -23.91 -5.00
C ILE A 182 -14.73 -23.59 -3.99
N LYS A 183 -14.80 -24.40 -2.94
CA LYS A 183 -15.67 -24.13 -1.80
C LYS A 183 -14.84 -23.57 -0.65
N ILE A 184 -15.23 -22.41 -0.12
CA ILE A 184 -14.56 -21.79 1.03
C ILE A 184 -14.93 -22.57 2.30
N LYS A 185 -13.97 -23.34 2.85
CA LYS A 185 -14.21 -24.19 4.03
C LYS A 185 -13.82 -23.50 5.34
N ASN A 186 -12.81 -22.64 5.27
CA ASN A 186 -12.31 -21.82 6.36
C ASN A 186 -12.11 -20.39 5.83
N LEU A 187 -12.24 -19.42 6.71
CA LEU A 187 -12.09 -18.01 6.37
C LEU A 187 -11.65 -17.27 7.62
N LYS A 188 -10.57 -16.51 7.47
CA LYS A 188 -10.01 -15.65 8.51
C LYS A 188 -9.78 -14.25 7.96
N THR A 189 -9.66 -13.28 8.85
CA THR A 189 -9.19 -11.93 8.55
C THR A 189 -8.21 -11.47 9.63
N ILE A 190 -7.52 -10.36 9.40
CA ILE A 190 -6.61 -9.74 10.36
C ILE A 190 -7.35 -8.60 11.05
N TYR A 191 -7.60 -8.77 12.34
CA TYR A 191 -8.19 -7.73 13.18
C TYR A 191 -7.24 -7.39 14.33
N GLN A 192 -6.87 -6.11 14.44
CA GLN A 192 -5.94 -5.60 15.47
C GLN A 192 -4.63 -6.41 15.55
N GLY A 193 -4.08 -6.77 14.39
CA GLY A 193 -2.82 -7.52 14.28
C GLY A 193 -2.92 -9.01 14.62
N ARG A 194 -4.14 -9.55 14.76
CA ARG A 194 -4.38 -10.97 15.03
C ARG A 194 -5.26 -11.59 13.95
N GLU A 195 -4.97 -12.84 13.60
CA GLU A 195 -5.86 -13.62 12.73
C GLU A 195 -7.07 -14.09 13.54
N ILE A 196 -8.27 -13.80 13.03
CA ILE A 196 -9.55 -14.22 13.62
C ILE A 196 -10.39 -14.98 12.59
N ASN A 197 -11.11 -16.00 13.02
CA ASN A 197 -12.07 -16.70 12.15
C ASN A 197 -13.33 -15.86 11.98
N VAL A 198 -13.86 -15.80 10.75
CA VAL A 198 -15.04 -15.01 10.41
C VAL A 198 -15.93 -15.73 9.39
N ASP A 199 -17.20 -15.39 9.36
CA ASP A 199 -18.15 -15.94 8.38
C ASP A 199 -18.14 -15.18 7.04
N GLU A 200 -17.63 -13.94 7.04
CA GLU A 200 -17.63 -13.04 5.89
C GLU A 200 -16.45 -12.05 5.97
N VAL A 201 -15.85 -11.73 4.81
CA VAL A 201 -14.89 -10.64 4.64
C VAL A 201 -15.37 -9.75 3.48
N GLY A 202 -15.54 -8.46 3.76
CA GLY A 202 -16.04 -7.47 2.80
C GLY A 202 -14.95 -6.78 1.97
N ALA A 203 -15.39 -5.94 1.04
CA ALA A 203 -14.52 -5.11 0.20
C ALA A 203 -13.54 -4.27 1.03
N ASN A 204 -12.36 -4.03 0.43
CA ASN A 204 -11.23 -3.32 1.01
C ASN A 204 -10.56 -4.02 2.21
N ASP A 205 -10.95 -5.24 2.56
CA ASP A 205 -10.32 -6.02 3.63
C ASP A 205 -9.49 -7.21 3.10
N ILE A 206 -8.77 -7.89 3.98
CA ILE A 206 -7.91 -9.04 3.68
C ILE A 206 -8.59 -10.30 4.19
N ALA A 207 -8.80 -11.25 3.28
CA ALA A 207 -9.23 -12.60 3.59
C ALA A 207 -8.04 -13.56 3.60
N ILE A 208 -8.06 -14.51 4.53
CA ILE A 208 -7.10 -15.60 4.59
C ILE A 208 -7.89 -16.90 4.47
N VAL A 209 -7.50 -17.72 3.50
CA VAL A 209 -8.04 -19.06 3.29
C VAL A 209 -6.91 -20.09 3.28
N GLU A 210 -7.20 -21.25 3.84
CA GLU A 210 -6.26 -22.33 4.09
C GLU A 210 -6.70 -23.58 3.30
N ASP A 211 -5.75 -24.46 3.03
CA ASP A 211 -6.00 -25.79 2.43
C ASP A 211 -6.58 -25.75 1.00
N ILE A 212 -6.16 -24.76 0.21
CA ILE A 212 -6.44 -24.68 -1.24
C ILE A 212 -5.14 -24.84 -2.03
N GLU A 213 -4.86 -26.07 -2.46
CA GLU A 213 -3.61 -26.43 -3.15
C GLU A 213 -3.43 -25.72 -4.49
N ASP A 214 -4.52 -25.56 -5.26
CA ASP A 214 -4.49 -25.03 -6.63
C ASP A 214 -4.10 -23.55 -6.74
N PHE A 215 -4.14 -22.80 -5.64
CA PHE A 215 -3.89 -21.36 -5.64
C PHE A 215 -2.46 -20.95 -5.98
N ARG A 216 -2.31 -19.87 -6.74
CA ARG A 216 -1.03 -19.24 -7.03
C ARG A 216 -1.14 -17.73 -6.85
N ILE A 217 -0.03 -17.10 -6.47
CA ILE A 217 0.05 -15.64 -6.44
C ILE A 217 -0.27 -15.11 -7.84
N GLY A 218 -1.19 -14.15 -7.92
CA GLY A 218 -1.73 -13.65 -9.18
C GLY A 218 -3.13 -14.18 -9.52
N ASP A 219 -3.57 -15.29 -8.90
CA ASP A 219 -4.95 -15.76 -9.07
C ASP A 219 -5.97 -14.77 -8.48
N TYR A 220 -7.21 -14.84 -8.95
CA TYR A 220 -8.32 -14.08 -8.41
C TYR A 220 -9.60 -14.91 -8.30
N LEU A 221 -10.53 -14.49 -7.45
CA LEU A 221 -11.83 -15.11 -7.26
C LEU A 221 -12.96 -14.18 -7.72
N GLY A 222 -13.96 -14.76 -8.38
CA GLY A 222 -15.14 -14.04 -8.85
C GLY A 222 -14.85 -13.21 -10.11
N ALA A 223 -15.13 -11.91 -10.05
CA ALA A 223 -14.84 -10.98 -11.13
C ALA A 223 -13.35 -10.64 -11.18
N LYS A 224 -12.84 -10.41 -12.40
CA LYS A 224 -11.45 -10.02 -12.61
C LYS A 224 -11.16 -8.66 -11.95
N PRO A 225 -10.18 -8.58 -11.03
CA PRO A 225 -9.87 -7.34 -10.34
C PRO A 225 -9.26 -6.33 -11.31
N CYS A 226 -9.69 -5.07 -11.19
CA CYS A 226 -9.04 -3.95 -11.87
C CYS A 226 -7.79 -3.54 -11.09
N LEU A 227 -6.73 -4.33 -11.23
CA LEU A 227 -5.44 -4.07 -10.57
C LEU A 227 -4.70 -2.93 -11.27
N ILE A 228 -3.83 -2.25 -10.52
CA ILE A 228 -2.91 -1.27 -11.09
C ILE A 228 -1.96 -2.00 -12.03
N GLN A 229 -2.06 -1.68 -13.32
CA GLN A 229 -1.24 -2.29 -14.37
C GLN A 229 0.21 -1.79 -14.26
N GLY A 230 1.20 -2.67 -14.51
CA GLY A 230 2.60 -2.27 -14.68
C GLY A 230 3.61 -2.90 -13.72
N LEU A 231 3.18 -3.72 -12.75
CA LEU A 231 4.10 -4.59 -12.00
C LEU A 231 4.49 -5.79 -12.88
N SER A 232 5.44 -5.58 -13.78
CA SER A 232 6.10 -6.69 -14.47
C SER A 232 6.81 -7.56 -13.44
N HIS A 233 6.63 -8.88 -13.54
CA HIS A 233 7.49 -9.83 -12.84
C HIS A 233 8.94 -9.46 -13.15
N GLN A 234 9.73 -9.16 -12.11
CA GLN A 234 11.14 -8.92 -12.29
C GLN A 234 11.82 -10.25 -12.56
N HIS A 235 12.56 -10.34 -13.65
CA HIS A 235 13.36 -11.52 -13.93
C HIS A 235 14.54 -11.55 -12.95
N PRO A 236 14.89 -12.72 -12.38
CA PRO A 236 15.99 -12.81 -11.43
C PRO A 236 17.28 -12.29 -12.07
N ALA A 237 17.87 -11.25 -11.49
CA ALA A 237 19.13 -10.65 -11.98
C ALA A 237 20.35 -11.57 -11.70
N LEU A 238 20.23 -12.46 -10.73
CA LEU A 238 21.28 -13.37 -10.29
C LEU A 238 20.74 -14.80 -10.26
N LYS A 239 21.61 -15.77 -10.56
CA LYS A 239 21.33 -17.21 -10.47
C LYS A 239 22.41 -17.88 -9.64
N SER A 240 22.02 -18.87 -8.85
CA SER A 240 22.95 -19.70 -8.09
C SER A 240 22.58 -21.18 -8.24
N SER A 241 23.57 -22.06 -8.08
CA SER A 241 23.38 -23.51 -8.07
C SER A 241 23.29 -24.02 -6.65
N VAL A 242 22.26 -24.79 -6.34
CA VAL A 242 22.06 -25.43 -5.04
C VAL A 242 22.27 -26.93 -5.19
N ARG A 243 23.04 -27.52 -4.28
CA ARG A 243 23.25 -28.98 -4.20
C ARG A 243 22.96 -29.44 -2.78
N PRO A 244 22.24 -30.56 -2.59
CA PRO A 244 22.07 -31.13 -1.26
C PRO A 244 23.44 -31.58 -0.73
N ASN A 245 23.66 -31.45 0.58
CA ASN A 245 24.90 -31.93 1.19
C ASN A 245 24.99 -33.47 1.12
N LYS A 246 23.84 -34.14 1.27
CA LYS A 246 23.71 -35.59 1.14
C LYS A 246 22.75 -35.95 0.00
N PRO A 247 23.07 -36.93 -0.88
CA PRO A 247 22.22 -37.29 -2.01
C PRO A 247 20.76 -37.63 -1.63
N GLU A 248 20.55 -38.27 -0.48
CA GLU A 248 19.23 -38.65 0.04
C GLU A 248 18.34 -37.45 0.41
N GLU A 249 18.93 -36.25 0.61
CA GLU A 249 18.19 -35.02 0.93
C GLU A 249 17.66 -34.29 -0.32
N ARG A 250 17.95 -34.82 -1.53
CA ARG A 250 17.53 -34.19 -2.79
C ARG A 250 16.04 -33.88 -2.85
N SER A 251 15.19 -34.82 -2.42
CA SER A 251 13.73 -34.62 -2.41
C SER A 251 13.30 -33.49 -1.47
N LYS A 252 13.92 -33.40 -0.29
CA LYS A 252 13.67 -32.34 0.70
C LYS A 252 14.06 -30.98 0.17
N VAL A 253 15.21 -30.87 -0.50
CA VAL A 253 15.68 -29.62 -1.12
C VAL A 253 14.73 -29.18 -2.23
N ILE A 254 14.32 -30.09 -3.11
CA ILE A 254 13.35 -29.77 -4.18
C ILE A 254 12.02 -29.32 -3.59
N SER A 255 11.54 -29.99 -2.54
CA SER A 255 10.32 -29.58 -1.84
C SER A 255 10.44 -28.17 -1.26
N ALA A 256 11.55 -27.85 -0.59
CA ALA A 256 11.78 -26.53 -0.02
C ALA A 256 11.87 -25.43 -1.08
N LEU A 257 12.56 -25.70 -2.21
CA LEU A 257 12.64 -24.77 -3.34
C LEU A 257 11.27 -24.54 -3.99
N ASN A 258 10.45 -25.58 -4.11
CA ASN A 258 9.06 -25.45 -4.56
C ASN A 258 8.23 -24.57 -3.62
N THR A 259 8.34 -24.77 -2.31
CA THR A 259 7.67 -23.92 -1.31
C THR A 259 8.07 -22.46 -1.48
N LEU A 260 9.38 -22.18 -1.55
CA LEU A 260 9.90 -20.81 -1.74
C LEU A 260 9.40 -20.19 -3.05
N TRP A 261 9.32 -20.96 -4.13
CA TRP A 261 8.80 -20.48 -5.40
C TRP A 261 7.31 -20.15 -5.37
N ILE A 262 6.52 -20.97 -4.67
CA ILE A 262 5.08 -20.72 -4.50
C ILE A 262 4.84 -19.46 -3.67
N GLU A 263 5.66 -19.21 -2.64
CA GLU A 263 5.58 -18.02 -1.79
C GLU A 263 6.10 -16.76 -2.47
N ASP A 264 7.12 -16.89 -3.33
CA ASP A 264 7.70 -15.79 -4.09
C ASP A 264 7.92 -16.19 -5.56
N PRO A 265 6.99 -15.84 -6.46
CA PRO A 265 7.10 -16.14 -7.88
C PRO A 265 8.25 -15.40 -8.58
N SER A 266 8.87 -14.39 -7.93
CA SER A 266 10.05 -13.73 -8.47
C SER A 266 11.31 -14.60 -8.36
N LEU A 267 11.32 -15.57 -7.46
CA LEU A 267 12.31 -16.62 -7.42
C LEU A 267 11.99 -17.62 -8.54
N SER A 268 12.88 -17.84 -9.49
CA SER A 268 12.71 -18.90 -10.49
C SER A 268 13.73 -20.00 -10.20
N PHE A 269 13.30 -21.26 -10.20
CA PHE A 269 14.22 -22.40 -10.10
C PHE A 269 13.97 -23.41 -11.23
N SER A 270 15.04 -24.07 -11.66
CA SER A 270 15.00 -25.16 -12.64
C SER A 270 15.83 -26.32 -12.11
N ILE A 271 15.40 -27.54 -12.45
CA ILE A 271 16.16 -28.75 -12.11
C ILE A 271 16.99 -29.10 -13.35
N ASN A 272 18.31 -29.04 -13.20
CA ASN A 272 19.26 -29.51 -14.19
C ASN A 272 19.59 -30.99 -13.96
#